data_AF-A0A7S2DK83-F1
#
_entry.id   AF-A0A7S2DK83-F1
#
_cell.length_a   1.000
_cell.length_b   1.000
_cell.length_c   1.000
_cell.angle_alpha   90.00
_cell.angle_beta   90.00
_cell.angle_gamma   90.00
#
_symmetry.space_group_name_H-M   'P 1'
#
loop_
_entity.id
_entity.type
_entity.pdbx_description
1 polymer ?
#
loop_
_entity_poly.entity_id
_entity_poly.type
_entity_poly.pdbx_seq_one_letter_code
_entity_poly.pdbx_strand_id
1 'polypeptide(L)'
;GAKGRSSSSSSSSSPHVNGNADLPLAGSFLETGHPSLWVSAVKRESSGSRDGVVVRIFDNEGANSSASLRLLSAPSVRAYRTNLIELEEVPLPSASHLTVAA
;
A
#
# COMPACT_ATOMS: atom_id res chain seq x y z
N GLY A 1 16.33 -60.26 -9.24
CA GLY A 1 15.85 -59.57 -8.03
C GLY A 1 16.36 -58.14 -8.05
N ALA A 2 15.47 -57.15 -8.10
CA ALA A 2 15.83 -55.74 -8.10
C ALA A 2 16.25 -55.29 -6.69
N LYS A 3 17.42 -54.65 -6.57
CA LYS A 3 17.89 -54.03 -5.32
C LYS A 3 17.15 -52.71 -5.11
N GLY A 4 16.46 -52.59 -3.97
CA GLY A 4 15.71 -51.40 -3.57
C GLY A 4 16.62 -50.20 -3.36
N ARG A 5 16.23 -49.05 -3.92
CA ARG A 5 16.82 -47.74 -3.66
C ARG A 5 16.12 -47.16 -2.44
N SER A 6 16.83 -46.98 -1.34
CA SER A 6 16.38 -46.19 -0.19
C SER A 6 16.41 -44.71 -0.59
N SER A 7 15.25 -44.12 -0.83
CA SER A 7 15.10 -42.68 -0.98
C SER A 7 15.11 -42.04 0.41
N SER A 8 16.24 -41.45 0.79
CA SER A 8 16.32 -40.51 1.90
C SER A 8 15.55 -39.24 1.53
N SER A 9 14.31 -39.14 2.00
CA SER A 9 13.53 -37.90 1.96
C SER A 9 14.07 -36.95 3.02
N SER A 10 14.98 -36.06 2.63
CA SER A 10 15.32 -34.87 3.41
C SER A 10 14.15 -33.89 3.31
N SER A 11 13.20 -34.02 4.23
CA SER A 11 12.17 -33.03 4.48
C SER A 11 12.84 -31.77 5.02
N SER A 12 13.20 -30.85 4.11
CA SER A 12 13.56 -29.49 4.47
C SER A 12 12.31 -28.83 5.05
N SER A 13 12.23 -28.81 6.37
CA SER A 13 11.30 -27.97 7.11
C SER A 13 11.59 -26.52 6.73
N SER A 14 10.81 -26.00 5.79
CA SER A 14 10.72 -24.57 5.54
C SER A 14 10.54 -23.86 6.88
N PRO A 15 11.34 -22.83 7.21
CA PRO A 15 11.12 -22.09 8.44
C PRO A 15 9.75 -21.44 8.33
N HIS A 16 8.77 -21.98 9.05
CA HIS A 16 7.54 -21.30 9.35
C HIS A 16 7.94 -20.05 10.15
N VAL A 17 7.98 -18.91 9.48
CA VAL A 17 8.07 -17.61 10.15
C VAL A 17 6.75 -17.43 10.90
N ASN A 18 6.69 -17.98 12.12
CA ASN A 18 5.78 -17.52 13.17
C ASN A 18 6.31 -16.17 13.67
N GLY A 19 6.18 -15.16 12.83
CA GLY A 19 6.32 -13.78 13.26
C GLY A 19 4.92 -13.30 13.62
N ASN A 20 4.60 -13.23 14.91
CA ASN A 20 3.66 -12.23 15.37
C ASN A 20 4.20 -10.89 14.85
N ALA A 21 3.68 -10.39 13.74
CA ALA A 21 3.87 -9.00 13.38
C ALA A 21 3.21 -8.23 14.53
N ASP A 22 4.01 -7.54 15.35
CA ASP A 22 3.53 -6.63 16.39
C ASP A 22 2.80 -5.46 15.72
N LEU A 23 1.61 -5.72 15.21
CA LEU A 23 0.69 -4.70 14.76
C LEU A 23 0.02 -4.11 16.01
N PRO A 24 -0.02 -2.78 16.12
CA PRO A 24 -0.67 -2.16 17.26
C PRO A 24 -2.15 -2.55 17.30
N LEU A 25 -2.68 -2.82 18.50
CA LEU A 25 -4.08 -3.21 18.72
C LEU A 25 -5.08 -2.17 18.18
N ALA A 26 -4.65 -0.92 18.11
CA ALA A 26 -5.37 0.17 17.47
C ALA A 26 -4.36 1.09 16.78
N GLY A 27 -4.72 1.58 15.60
CA GLY A 27 -3.87 2.50 14.86
C GLY A 27 -4.57 3.01 13.62
N SER A 28 -4.16 4.20 13.17
CA SER A 28 -4.58 4.75 11.90
C SER A 28 -3.57 4.34 10.83
N PHE A 29 -4.05 3.87 9.69
CA PHE A 29 -3.21 3.56 8.53
C PHE A 29 -2.93 4.81 7.70
N LEU A 30 -3.94 5.67 7.59
CA LEU A 30 -4.00 6.83 6.72
C LEU A 30 -4.58 8.02 7.48
N GLU A 31 -4.01 9.19 7.27
CA GLU A 31 -4.53 10.46 7.78
C GLU A 31 -4.81 11.40 6.60
N THR A 32 -6.00 12.02 6.60
CA THR A 32 -6.41 13.03 5.62
C THR A 32 -6.48 14.40 6.28
N GLY A 33 -5.84 15.40 5.68
CA GLY A 33 -5.72 16.75 6.26
C GLY A 33 -6.90 17.70 6.04
N HIS A 34 -7.99 17.26 5.40
CA HIS A 34 -9.11 18.13 5.06
C HIS A 34 -10.46 17.41 5.16
N PRO A 35 -11.50 18.01 5.79
CA PRO A 35 -12.77 17.35 6.07
C PRO A 35 -13.63 17.08 4.83
N SER A 36 -13.43 17.81 3.73
CA SER A 36 -14.15 17.58 2.47
C SER A 36 -13.63 16.37 1.68
N LEU A 37 -12.50 15.78 2.09
CA LEU A 37 -11.84 14.72 1.35
C LEU A 37 -12.29 13.34 1.78
N TRP A 38 -12.74 12.58 0.81
CA TRP A 38 -13.30 11.26 1.02
C TRP A 38 -12.39 10.20 0.42
N VAL A 39 -12.03 9.21 1.23
CA VAL A 39 -11.30 8.04 0.78
C VAL A 39 -12.32 7.03 0.24
N SER A 40 -12.32 6.83 -1.07
CA SER A 40 -13.25 5.90 -1.74
C SER A 40 -12.65 4.51 -1.94
N ALA A 41 -11.32 4.38 -1.94
CA ALA A 41 -10.65 3.09 -2.07
C ALA A 41 -9.27 3.10 -1.41
N VAL A 42 -8.93 1.98 -0.77
CA VAL A 42 -7.58 1.62 -0.36
C VAL A 42 -7.37 0.17 -0.77
N LYS A 43 -6.41 -0.08 -1.66
CA LYS A 43 -6.12 -1.44 -2.15
C LYS A 43 -4.64 -1.63 -2.45
N ARG A 44 -4.24 -2.88 -2.69
CA ARG A 44 -2.93 -3.17 -3.28
C ARG A 44 -2.93 -2.78 -4.77
N GLU A 45 -1.80 -2.28 -5.22
CA GLU A 45 -1.49 -1.99 -6.63
C GLU A 45 -1.83 -3.21 -7.51
N SER A 46 -2.60 -3.00 -8.59
CA SER A 46 -3.22 -4.10 -9.33
C SER A 46 -2.38 -4.65 -10.48
N SER A 47 -1.45 -3.86 -11.03
CA SER A 47 -0.57 -4.34 -12.12
C SER A 47 0.52 -5.29 -11.62
N GLY A 48 0.81 -5.28 -10.31
CA GLY A 48 1.89 -6.06 -9.72
C GLY A 48 3.28 -5.57 -10.15
N SER A 49 3.36 -4.43 -10.82
CA SER A 49 4.63 -3.81 -11.20
C SER A 49 5.38 -3.28 -9.97
N ARG A 50 4.67 -3.02 -8.86
CA ARG A 50 5.23 -2.54 -7.61
C ARG A 50 4.51 -3.17 -6.41
N ASP A 51 5.26 -3.40 -5.33
CA ASP A 51 4.62 -3.61 -4.03
C ASP A 51 4.22 -2.25 -3.46
N GLY A 52 2.95 -1.89 -3.68
CA GLY A 52 2.43 -0.56 -3.37
C GLY A 52 0.97 -0.57 -2.95
N VAL A 53 0.56 0.52 -2.32
CA VAL A 53 -0.83 0.78 -1.94
C VAL A 53 -1.38 1.90 -2.80
N VAL A 54 -2.57 1.67 -3.35
CA VAL A 54 -3.33 2.66 -4.11
C VAL A 54 -4.41 3.21 -3.19
N VAL A 55 -4.40 4.53 -3.03
CA VAL A 55 -5.42 5.28 -2.28
C VAL A 55 -6.15 6.18 -3.26
N ARG A 56 -7.47 6.04 -3.33
CA ARG A 56 -8.33 6.93 -4.12
C ARG A 56 -9.03 7.91 -3.21
N ILE A 57 -8.80 9.20 -3.47
CA ILE A 57 -9.43 10.31 -2.75
C ILE A 57 -10.19 11.19 -3.74
N PHE A 58 -11.29 11.78 -3.28
CA PHE A 58 -12.02 12.81 -4.02
C PHE A 58 -12.48 13.90 -3.05
N ASP A 59 -12.67 15.10 -3.57
CA ASP A 59 -13.28 16.21 -2.83
C ASP A 59 -14.80 16.19 -3.03
N ASN A 60 -15.55 16.11 -1.93
CA ASN A 60 -17.01 16.03 -1.97
C ASN A 60 -17.70 17.40 -2.14
N GLU A 61 -16.97 18.51 -1.96
CA GLU A 61 -17.48 19.87 -2.10
C GLU A 61 -17.25 20.44 -3.50
N GLY A 62 -16.52 19.73 -4.36
CA GLY A 62 -16.20 20.18 -5.72
C GLY A 62 -15.27 21.39 -5.76
N ALA A 63 -14.58 21.67 -4.65
CA ALA A 63 -13.62 22.75 -4.52
C ALA A 63 -12.18 22.24 -4.75
N ASN A 64 -11.30 23.16 -5.14
CA ASN A 64 -9.85 22.89 -5.13
C ASN A 64 -9.35 22.89 -3.69
N SER A 65 -9.26 21.71 -3.10
CA SER A 65 -8.78 21.54 -1.73
C SER A 65 -7.30 21.13 -1.69
N SER A 66 -6.54 21.80 -0.82
CA SER A 66 -5.21 21.33 -0.46
C SER A 66 -5.37 20.20 0.57
N ALA A 67 -4.98 18.98 0.20
CA ALA A 67 -4.97 17.85 1.12
C ALA A 67 -3.59 17.68 1.75
N SER A 68 -3.54 17.00 2.87
CA SER A 68 -2.39 16.17 3.22
C SER A 68 -2.84 14.72 3.27
N LEU A 69 -2.01 13.84 2.72
CA LEU A 69 -2.20 12.40 2.84
C LEU A 69 -0.95 11.85 3.50
N ARG A 70 -1.10 11.24 4.66
CA ARG A 70 0.03 10.65 5.38
C ARG A 70 -0.23 9.17 5.61
N LEU A 71 0.67 8.34 5.08
CA LEU A 71 0.72 6.93 5.43
C LEU A 71 1.48 6.79 6.75
N LEU A 72 0.79 6.38 7.80
CA LEU A 72 1.38 6.32 9.14
C LEU A 72 2.23 5.06 9.35
N SER A 73 1.91 3.99 8.61
CA SER A 73 2.65 2.73 8.62
C SER A 73 3.98 2.78 7.87
N ALA A 74 4.17 3.78 7.00
CA ALA A 74 5.41 3.99 6.26
C ALA A 74 5.65 5.51 6.11
N PRO A 75 6.39 6.15 7.02
CA PRO A 75 6.59 7.60 7.00
C PRO A 75 7.49 8.09 5.85
N SER A 76 8.14 7.18 5.12
CA SER A 76 9.04 7.49 4.02
C SER A 76 8.66 6.68 2.77
N VAL A 77 7.54 7.05 2.15
CA VAL A 77 7.08 6.45 0.88
C VAL A 77 7.21 7.44 -0.25
N ARG A 78 7.65 6.93 -1.41
CA ARG A 78 7.49 7.65 -2.68
C ARG A 78 6.03 7.52 -3.10
N ALA A 79 5.37 8.66 -3.29
CA ALA A 79 3.99 8.71 -3.73
C ALA A 79 3.91 9.23 -5.18
N TYR A 80 2.99 8.67 -5.94
CA TYR A 80 2.72 9.05 -7.32
C TYR A 80 1.21 9.28 -7.44
N ARG A 81 0.82 10.35 -8.12
CA ARG A 81 -0.56 10.52 -8.57
C ARG A 81 -0.74 9.74 -9.85
N THR A 82 -1.84 9.00 -9.92
CA THR A 82 -2.19 8.20 -11.09
C THR A 82 -3.59 8.49 -11.60
N ASN A 83 -3.90 8.00 -12.80
CA ASN A 83 -5.27 7.97 -13.33
C ASN A 83 -6.07 6.81 -12.69
N LEU A 84 -7.38 6.73 -12.99
CA LEU A 84 -8.28 5.73 -12.37
C LEU A 84 -7.87 4.26 -12.63
N ILE A 85 -7.05 4.01 -13.64
CA ILE A 85 -6.56 2.70 -14.06
C ILE A 85 -5.09 2.44 -13.68
N GLU A 86 -4.48 3.32 -12.88
CA GLU A 86 -3.13 3.15 -12.30
C GLU A 86 -1.97 3.16 -13.32
N LEU A 87 -2.13 3.77 -14.50
CA LEU A 87 -1.09 3.75 -15.55
C LEU A 87 -0.24 5.02 -15.67
N GLU A 88 -0.84 6.19 -15.49
CA GLU A 88 -0.11 7.46 -15.53
C GLU A 88 0.55 7.70 -14.19
N GLU A 89 1.81 8.15 -14.16
CA GLU A 89 2.51 8.41 -12.91
C GLU A 89 3.13 9.80 -12.89
N VAL A 90 2.56 10.67 -12.06
CA VAL A 90 3.13 11.97 -11.76
C VAL A 90 3.70 11.92 -10.35
N PRO A 91 5.03 11.99 -10.17
CA PRO A 91 5.63 12.01 -8.84
C PRO A 91 5.02 13.13 -8.01
N LEU A 92 4.57 12.80 -6.81
CA LEU A 92 4.15 13.82 -5.87
C LEU A 92 5.39 14.37 -5.18
N PRO A 93 5.48 15.70 -4.95
CA PRO A 93 6.60 16.28 -4.25
C PRO A 93 6.79 15.55 -2.92
N SER A 94 8.05 15.29 -2.57
CA SER A 94 8.42 14.59 -1.33
C SER A 94 8.14 15.47 -0.13
N ALA A 95 6.87 15.61 0.24
CA ALA A 95 6.43 16.31 1.43
C ALA A 95 5.00 15.89 1.79
N SER A 96 4.71 15.94 3.07
CA SER A 96 3.51 15.44 3.78
C SER A 96 2.18 16.08 3.35
N HIS A 97 2.13 16.86 2.27
CA HIS A 97 0.98 17.64 1.81
C HIS A 97 0.75 17.40 0.31
N LEU A 98 -0.42 16.87 -0.05
CA LEU A 98 -0.84 16.60 -1.42
C LEU A 98 -1.94 17.58 -1.84
N THR A 99 -1.66 18.54 -2.70
CA THR A 99 -2.74 19.35 -3.28
C THR A 99 -3.52 18.52 -4.30
N VAL A 100 -4.82 18.31 -4.06
CA VAL A 100 -5.71 17.62 -5.00
C VAL A 100 -6.37 18.69 -5.85
N ALA A 101 -5.96 18.79 -7.11
CA ALA A 101 -6.62 19.65 -8.10
C ALA A 101 -7.80 18.90 -8.72
N ALA A 102 -8.95 19.57 -8.78
CA ALA A 102 -10.16 19.07 -9.47
C ALA A 102 -9.99 19.04 -10.99
#